data_AF-A0A3P6RA55-F1
#
_entry.id   AF-A0A3P6RA55-F1
#
_cell.length_a   1.000
_cell.length_b   1.000
_cell.length_c   1.000
_cell.angle_alpha   90.00
_cell.angle_beta   90.00
_cell.angle_gamma   90.00
#
_symmetry.space_group_name_H-M   'P 1'
#
loop_
_entity.id
_entity.type
_entity.pdbx_description
1 polymer ?
#
loop_
_entity_poly.entity_id
_entity_poly.type
_entity_poly.pdbx_seq_one_letter_code
_entity_poly.pdbx_strand_id
1 'polypeptide(L)'
;MNIFRTPLEVVALLNLELENYSKKLVQKPALLVLNKTDIVSDEKEPLRLAEMFRKLDWPLQLPEEMRPRNPLQFDYVIPASAKLGDIGDLKRALLRTYRNVRPSIVPMDVLEDDEKSLL
;
A
#
# COMPACT_ATOMS: atom_id res chain seq x y z
N MET A 1 -22.93 -16.83 3.33
CA MET A 1 -22.41 -15.59 3.96
C MET A 1 -20.91 -15.78 4.09
N ASN A 2 -20.10 -15.00 3.37
CA ASN A 2 -18.65 -15.07 3.54
C ASN A 2 -18.33 -14.42 4.91
N ILE A 3 -17.78 -15.20 5.84
CA ILE A 3 -17.58 -14.78 7.24
C ILE A 3 -16.37 -13.83 7.34
N PHE A 4 -15.50 -13.84 6.32
CA PHE A 4 -14.27 -13.07 6.27
C PHE A 4 -14.31 -12.05 5.13
N ARG A 5 -13.84 -10.84 5.43
CA ARG A 5 -13.66 -9.80 4.43
C ARG A 5 -12.42 -10.09 3.59
N THR A 6 -12.53 -9.84 2.29
CA THR A 6 -11.39 -9.91 1.38
C THR A 6 -10.42 -8.75 1.63
N PRO A 7 -9.14 -8.85 1.21
CA PRO A 7 -8.19 -7.74 1.30
C PRO A 7 -8.70 -6.45 0.63
N LEU A 8 -9.41 -6.59 -0.51
CA LEU A 8 -10.02 -5.48 -1.25
C LEU A 8 -11.10 -4.77 -0.42
N GLU A 9 -12.00 -5.52 0.20
CA GLU A 9 -13.04 -4.98 1.08
C GLU A 9 -12.45 -4.30 2.32
N VAL A 10 -11.39 -4.86 2.91
CA VAL A 10 -10.70 -4.27 4.06
C VAL A 10 -10.09 -2.92 3.69
N VAL A 11 -9.38 -2.82 2.55
CA VAL A 11 -8.77 -1.56 2.10
C VAL A 11 -9.85 -0.50 1.83
N ALA A 12 -10.98 -0.86 1.21
CA ALA A 12 -12.07 0.08 0.98
C ALA A 12 -12.71 0.59 2.27
N LEU A 13 -12.92 -0.28 3.26
CA LEU A 13 -13.45 0.15 4.55
C LEU A 13 -12.50 1.12 5.26
N LEU A 14 -11.18 0.82 5.27
CA LEU A 14 -10.18 1.73 5.84
C LEU A 14 -10.16 3.08 5.11
N ASN A 15 -10.30 3.08 3.78
CA ASN A 15 -10.38 4.31 3.00
C ASN A 15 -11.63 5.12 3.38
N LEU A 16 -12.80 4.48 3.51
CA LEU A 16 -14.04 5.14 3.93
C LEU A 16 -13.93 5.72 5.35
N GLU A 17 -13.29 5.01 6.27
CA GLU A 17 -13.00 5.51 7.62
C GLU A 17 -12.12 6.77 7.59
N LEU A 18 -11.07 6.78 6.76
CA LEU A 18 -10.21 7.95 6.58
C LEU A 18 -10.95 9.14 5.97
N GLU A 19 -11.82 8.91 4.98
CA GLU A 19 -12.66 9.96 4.39
C GLU A 19 -13.60 10.60 5.41
N ASN A 20 -14.25 9.76 6.22
CA ASN A 20 -15.15 10.19 7.27
C ASN A 20 -14.43 10.97 8.37
N TYR A 21 -13.17 10.64 8.63
CA TYR A 21 -12.35 11.37 9.60
C TYR A 21 -11.88 12.73 9.06
N SER A 22 -11.26 12.75 7.88
CA SER A 22 -10.80 14.00 7.24
C SER A 22 -10.37 13.79 5.80
N LYS A 23 -10.94 14.58 4.89
CA LYS A 23 -10.54 14.63 3.47
C LYS A 23 -9.05 14.91 3.25
N LYS A 24 -8.36 15.55 4.21
CA LYS A 24 -6.90 15.80 4.10
C LYS A 24 -6.08 14.51 4.27
N LEU A 25 -6.62 13.46 4.90
CA LEU A 25 -5.88 12.21 5.10
C LEU A 25 -5.77 11.39 3.82
N VAL A 26 -6.85 11.33 3.03
CA VAL A 26 -6.86 10.61 1.74
C VAL A 26 -6.00 11.28 0.66
N GLN A 27 -5.56 12.51 0.89
CA GLN A 27 -4.66 13.26 0.00
C GLN A 27 -3.18 13.12 0.39
N LYS A 28 -2.87 12.47 1.53
CA LYS A 28 -1.48 12.26 1.93
C LYS A 28 -0.86 11.15 1.08
N PRO A 29 0.46 11.21 0.83
CA PRO A 29 1.20 10.07 0.29
C PRO A 29 0.91 8.81 1.10
N ALA A 30 0.67 7.71 0.40
CA ALA A 30 0.14 6.49 0.97
C ALA A 30 0.86 5.27 0.43
N LEU A 31 1.23 4.37 1.33
CA LEU A 31 1.81 3.07 1.00
C LEU A 31 0.85 1.99 1.49
N LEU A 32 0.59 0.99 0.64
CA LEU A 32 -0.15 -0.21 1.02
C LEU A 32 0.81 -1.37 1.19
N VAL A 33 0.75 -2.04 2.35
CA VAL A 33 1.54 -3.23 2.63
C VAL A 33 0.62 -4.43 2.73
N LEU A 34 0.77 -5.37 1.79
CA LEU A 34 0.07 -6.65 1.80
C LEU A 34 0.89 -7.64 2.63
N ASN A 35 0.66 -7.63 3.94
CA ASN A 35 1.42 -8.44 4.90
C ASN A 35 0.91 -9.91 4.97
N LYS A 36 1.74 -10.80 5.51
CA LYS A 36 1.50 -12.24 5.69
C LYS A 36 1.51 -13.04 4.39
N THR A 37 2.36 -12.67 3.44
CA THR A 37 2.51 -13.44 2.19
C THR A 37 2.99 -14.88 2.42
N ASP A 38 3.60 -15.17 3.56
CA ASP A 38 4.11 -16.50 3.95
C ASP A 38 3.03 -17.56 4.23
N ILE A 39 1.77 -17.16 4.37
CA ILE A 39 0.65 -18.09 4.65
C ILE A 39 -0.36 -18.18 3.51
N VAL A 40 -0.07 -17.55 2.37
CA VAL A 40 -0.99 -17.53 1.21
C VAL A 40 -0.78 -18.80 0.40
N SER A 41 -1.87 -19.50 0.09
CA SER A 41 -1.81 -20.75 -0.67
C SER A 41 -1.45 -20.56 -2.14
N ASP A 42 -1.86 -19.43 -2.75
CA ASP A 42 -1.45 -19.04 -4.10
C ASP A 42 -0.31 -18.01 -4.02
N GLU A 43 0.91 -18.44 -4.31
CA GLU A 43 2.10 -17.58 -4.30
C GLU A 43 1.98 -16.35 -5.22
N LYS A 44 1.10 -16.37 -6.23
CA LYS A 44 0.87 -15.25 -7.15
C LYS A 44 -0.19 -14.27 -6.67
N GLU A 45 -1.01 -14.64 -5.70
CA GLU A 45 -2.10 -13.81 -5.20
C GLU A 45 -1.61 -12.45 -4.66
N PRO A 46 -0.55 -12.36 -3.84
CA PRO A 46 -0.07 -11.07 -3.35
C PRO A 46 0.37 -10.13 -4.47
N LEU A 47 1.02 -10.65 -5.52
CA LEU A 47 1.45 -9.86 -6.66
C LEU A 47 0.25 -9.35 -7.47
N ARG A 48 -0.73 -10.22 -7.75
CA ARG A 48 -1.98 -9.82 -8.45
C ARG A 48 -2.74 -8.75 -7.68
N LEU A 49 -2.87 -8.89 -6.36
CA LEU A 49 -3.49 -7.88 -5.51
C LEU A 49 -2.71 -6.57 -5.56
N ALA A 50 -1.37 -6.62 -5.50
CA ALA A 50 -0.54 -5.43 -5.60
C ALA A 50 -0.72 -4.70 -6.95
N GLU A 51 -0.74 -5.43 -8.06
CA GLU A 51 -1.00 -4.88 -9.40
C GLU A 51 -2.38 -4.26 -9.51
N MET A 52 -3.40 -4.88 -8.93
CA MET A 52 -4.75 -4.32 -8.87
C MET A 52 -4.78 -2.99 -8.10
N PHE A 53 -4.22 -2.93 -6.89
CA PHE A 53 -4.23 -1.72 -6.07
C PHE A 53 -3.38 -0.57 -6.62
N ARG A 54 -2.40 -0.85 -7.49
CA ARG A 54 -1.63 0.19 -8.18
C ARG A 54 -2.46 0.98 -9.20
N LYS A 55 -3.58 0.41 -9.68
CA LYS A 55 -4.46 1.08 -10.63
C LYS A 55 -5.40 2.04 -9.89
N LEU A 56 -5.64 3.21 -10.47
CA LEU A 56 -6.56 4.20 -9.91
C LEU A 56 -8.01 3.70 -9.82
N ASP A 57 -8.35 2.71 -10.65
CA ASP A 57 -9.69 2.15 -10.77
C ASP A 57 -9.92 0.90 -9.89
N TRP A 58 -9.02 0.61 -8.95
CA TRP A 58 -9.19 -0.49 -7.99
C TRP A 58 -10.57 -0.51 -7.29
N PRO A 59 -11.24 0.63 -6.98
CA PRO A 59 -12.56 0.60 -6.37
C PRO A 59 -13.65 0.05 -7.30
N LEU A 60 -13.45 0.04 -8.62
CA LEU A 60 -14.44 -0.50 -9.56
C LEU A 60 -14.62 -2.02 -9.42
N GLN A 61 -13.65 -2.70 -8.77
CA GLN A 61 -13.73 -4.12 -8.43
C GLN A 61 -14.68 -4.41 -7.25
N LEU A 62 -15.21 -3.37 -6.60
CA LEU A 62 -16.16 -3.50 -5.48
C LEU A 62 -17.61 -3.22 -5.91
N PRO A 63 -18.60 -3.75 -5.15
CA PRO A 63 -19.98 -3.27 -5.19
C PRO A 63 -20.05 -1.76 -4.97
N GLU A 64 -21.01 -1.09 -5.61
CA GLU A 64 -21.12 0.37 -5.62
C GLU A 64 -21.19 0.96 -4.21
N GLU A 65 -21.90 0.31 -3.30
CA GLU A 65 -22.10 0.69 -1.91
C GLU A 65 -20.82 0.64 -1.06
N MET A 66 -19.78 -0.08 -1.51
CA MET A 66 -18.49 -0.19 -0.83
C MET A 66 -17.41 0.71 -1.42
N ARG A 67 -17.69 1.42 -2.51
CA ARG A 67 -16.67 2.24 -3.20
C ARG A 67 -16.38 3.52 -2.41
N PRO A 68 -15.10 3.79 -2.05
CA PRO A 68 -14.71 5.08 -1.49
C PRO A 68 -15.01 6.22 -2.47
N ARG A 69 -15.40 7.40 -1.96
CA ARG A 69 -15.68 8.58 -2.80
C ARG A 69 -14.40 9.28 -3.24
N ASN A 70 -13.35 9.15 -2.43
CA ASN A 70 -12.01 9.69 -2.63
C ASN A 70 -11.02 8.53 -2.45
N PRO A 71 -10.87 7.67 -3.46
CA PRO A 71 -9.98 6.52 -3.40
C PRO A 71 -8.55 6.95 -3.11
N LEU A 72 -7.89 6.23 -2.20
CA LEU A 72 -6.45 6.35 -1.97
C LEU A 72 -5.72 6.00 -3.25
N GLN A 73 -4.79 6.87 -3.64
CA GLN A 73 -3.77 6.58 -4.62
C GLN A 73 -2.52 6.14 -3.86
N PHE A 74 -2.11 4.89 -4.05
CA PHE A 74 -0.93 4.34 -3.40
C PHE A 74 0.33 4.65 -4.21
N ASP A 75 1.29 5.33 -3.61
CA ASP A 75 2.62 5.55 -4.19
C ASP A 75 3.38 4.23 -4.33
N TYR A 76 3.18 3.33 -3.35
CA TYR A 76 3.75 2.00 -3.34
C TYR A 76 2.72 0.97 -2.84
N VAL A 77 2.69 -0.19 -3.48
CA VAL A 77 1.98 -1.38 -3.01
C VAL A 77 2.98 -2.52 -2.91
N ILE A 78 3.19 -3.01 -1.68
CA ILE A 78 4.32 -3.87 -1.32
C ILE A 78 3.80 -5.14 -0.65
N PRO A 79 3.86 -6.29 -1.34
CA PRO A 79 3.77 -7.60 -0.70
C PRO A 79 4.93 -7.79 0.27
N ALA A 80 4.65 -8.28 1.48
CA ALA A 80 5.68 -8.48 2.49
C ALA A 80 5.34 -9.63 3.45
N SER A 81 6.37 -10.27 4.00
CA SER A 81 6.24 -11.11 5.18
C SER A 81 7.07 -10.55 6.32
N ALA A 82 6.39 -9.87 7.26
CA ALA A 82 7.04 -9.40 8.48
C ALA A 82 7.62 -10.56 9.31
N LYS A 83 7.01 -11.76 9.23
CA LYS A 83 7.48 -12.96 9.94
C LYS A 83 8.81 -13.47 9.39
N LEU A 84 9.00 -13.42 8.07
CA LEU A 84 10.24 -13.83 7.41
C LEU A 84 11.29 -12.71 7.33
N GLY A 85 10.98 -11.51 7.84
CA GLY A 85 11.87 -10.35 7.79
C GLY A 85 11.94 -9.66 6.42
N ASP A 86 11.02 -9.99 5.51
CA ASP A 86 10.93 -9.40 4.18
C ASP A 86 10.26 -8.03 4.23
N ILE A 87 11.03 -7.03 4.68
CA ILE A 87 10.58 -5.64 4.90
C ILE A 87 11.51 -4.61 4.22
N GLY A 88 12.47 -5.06 3.42
CA GLY A 88 13.47 -4.20 2.78
C GLY A 88 12.84 -3.17 1.86
N ASP A 89 11.91 -3.61 1.00
CA ASP A 89 11.19 -2.74 0.08
C ASP A 89 10.31 -1.72 0.81
N LEU A 90 9.70 -2.12 1.93
CA LEU A 90 8.93 -1.20 2.78
C LEU A 90 9.82 -0.07 3.32
N LYS A 91 11.01 -0.39 3.83
CA LYS A 91 11.95 0.63 4.33
C LYS A 91 12.35 1.61 3.23
N ARG A 92 12.74 1.10 2.06
CA ARG A 92 13.11 1.92 0.90
C ARG A 92 11.97 2.83 0.45
N ALA A 93 10.77 2.28 0.32
CA ALA A 93 9.59 3.03 -0.08
C ALA A 93 9.27 4.15 0.93
N LEU A 94 9.31 3.85 2.23
CA LEU A 94 9.09 4.86 3.28
C LEU A 94 10.14 5.98 3.23
N LEU A 95 11.42 5.64 3.05
CA LEU A 95 12.49 6.63 2.93
C LEU A 95 12.28 7.54 1.72
N ARG A 96 11.96 6.95 0.56
CA ARG A 96 11.67 7.70 -0.67
C ARG A 96 10.46 8.63 -0.51
N THR A 97 9.35 8.11 0.02
CA THR A 97 8.14 8.91 0.27
C THR A 97 8.41 10.03 1.26
N TYR A 98 9.09 9.75 2.38
CA TYR A 98 9.37 10.76 3.39
C TYR A 98 10.27 11.87 2.85
N ARG A 99 11.29 11.54 2.06
CA ARG A 99 12.15 12.52 1.39
C ARG A 99 11.36 13.42 0.45
N ASN A 100 10.44 12.87 -0.34
CA ASN A 100 9.61 13.67 -1.25
C ASN A 100 8.71 14.66 -0.49
N VAL A 101 8.28 14.31 0.72
CA VAL A 101 7.47 15.20 1.57
C VAL A 101 8.34 16.18 2.36
N ARG A 102 9.55 15.78 2.79
CA ARG A 102 10.45 16.55 3.65
C ARG A 102 11.92 16.36 3.24
N PRO A 103 12.36 16.99 2.14
CA PRO A 103 13.68 16.74 1.55
C PRO A 103 14.85 17.18 2.44
N SER A 104 14.63 18.14 3.34
CA SER A 104 15.67 18.70 4.22
C SER A 104 15.99 17.86 5.47
N ILE A 105 15.24 16.78 5.74
CA ILE A 105 15.42 15.97 6.96
C ILE A 105 16.27 14.71 6.69
N VAL A 106 16.31 14.21 5.46
CA VAL A 106 16.98 12.93 5.14
C VAL A 106 18.41 13.21 4.67
N PRO A 107 19.45 12.73 5.40
CA PRO A 107 20.85 12.86 4.99
C PRO A 107 21.13 12.21 3.63
N MET A 108 21.99 12.85 2.81
CA MET A 108 22.31 12.40 1.44
C MET A 108 23.15 11.11 1.39
N ASP A 109 23.79 10.72 2.49
CA ASP A 109 24.66 9.54 2.62
C ASP A 109 23.90 8.21 2.76
N VAL A 110 22.60 8.24 3.04
CA VAL A 110 21.73 7.04 3.07
C VAL A 110 21.48 6.46 1.67
N LEU A 111 22.01 7.09 0.61
CA LEU A 111 21.64 6.83 -0.79
C LEU A 111 22.48 5.79 -1.52
N GLU A 112 23.71 5.48 -1.08
CA GLU A 112 24.63 4.68 -1.90
C GLU A 112 24.27 3.19 -2.01
N ASP A 113 23.50 2.64 -1.06
CA ASP A 113 23.16 1.21 -1.03
C ASP A 113 21.80 0.86 -1.69
N ASP A 114 20.85 1.81 -1.80
CA ASP A 114 19.43 1.49 -2.09
C ASP A 114 18.94 1.82 -3.52
N GLU A 115 19.74 2.50 -4.36
CA GLU A 115 19.34 2.83 -5.74
C GLU A 115 19.49 1.67 -6.73
N LYS A 116 20.36 0.69 -6.45
CA LYS A 116 20.73 -0.36 -7.43
C LYS A 116 19.74 -1.52 -7.59
N SER A 117 18.72 -1.66 -6.74
CA SER A 117 18.00 -2.94 -6.59
C SER A 117 16.54 -2.97 -7.06
N LEU A 118 15.98 -1.89 -7.64
CA LEU A 118 14.54 -1.80 -7.92
C LEU A 118 14.19 -1.29 -9.33
N LEU A 119 15.11 -1.40 -10.29
CA LEU A 119 14.82 -1.26 -11.72
C LEU A 119 14.81 -2.63 -12.40
#